data_AF-A0A946NM64-F1
#
_entry.id   AF-A0A946NM64-F1
#
_cell.length_a   1.000
_cell.length_b   1.000
_cell.length_c   1.000
_cell.angle_alpha   90.00
_cell.angle_beta   90.00
_cell.angle_gamma   90.00
#
_symmetry.space_group_name_H-M   'P 1'
#
loop_
_entity.id
_entity.type
_entity.pdbx_description
1 polymer ?
#
loop_
_entity_poly.entity_id
_entity_poly.type
_entity_poly.pdbx_seq_one_letter_code
_entity_poly.pdbx_strand_id
1 'polypeptide(L)'
;MIGAVQTVKPTGVEIMPDRQEHSEDSDEITLEYFDRWRKPCGKTERIYIRVTPEIKAKLLTASKEVNLSLSDFVTGATLEAANFVFNSDN
;
A
#
# COMPACT_ATOMS: atom_id res chain seq x y z
N MET A 1 36.03 12.51 -50.83
CA MET A 1 36.03 13.10 -49.47
C MET A 1 34.81 12.61 -48.72
N ILE A 2 34.93 12.61 -47.41
CA ILE A 2 34.23 11.83 -46.39
C ILE A 2 32.73 12.15 -46.32
N GLY A 3 31.95 11.14 -45.95
CA GLY A 3 30.50 11.03 -46.15
C GLY A 3 29.60 11.90 -45.27
N ALA A 4 28.30 11.82 -45.57
CA ALA A 4 27.24 12.33 -44.71
C ALA A 4 26.07 11.35 -44.76
N VAL A 5 25.98 10.55 -43.70
CA VAL A 5 24.86 9.64 -43.39
C VAL A 5 23.61 10.49 -43.20
N GLN A 6 22.52 10.14 -43.88
CA GLN A 6 21.21 10.76 -43.66
C GLN A 6 20.71 10.40 -42.26
N THR A 7 20.64 11.39 -41.38
CA THR A 7 20.07 11.25 -40.04
C THR A 7 18.54 11.22 -40.16
N VAL A 8 17.96 10.08 -39.84
CA VAL A 8 16.50 9.90 -39.74
C VAL A 8 16.00 10.83 -38.64
N LYS A 9 15.03 11.71 -38.96
CA LYS A 9 14.39 12.57 -37.96
C LYS A 9 13.60 11.69 -36.97
N PRO A 10 13.83 11.77 -35.66
CA PRO A 10 12.91 11.14 -34.73
C PRO A 10 11.60 11.96 -34.74
N THR A 11 10.52 11.28 -35.12
CA THR A 11 9.14 11.72 -34.93
C THR A 11 8.93 12.06 -33.45
N GLY A 12 8.20 13.16 -33.21
CA GLY A 12 8.10 13.87 -31.94
C GLY A 12 8.11 12.99 -30.70
N VAL A 13 9.11 13.21 -29.85
CA VAL A 13 9.03 12.86 -28.43
C VAL A 13 8.24 14.00 -27.79
N GLU A 14 6.99 13.72 -27.43
CA GLU A 14 6.31 14.52 -26.41
C GLU A 14 7.21 14.51 -25.18
N ILE A 15 7.73 15.69 -24.82
CA ILE A 15 8.42 15.89 -23.57
C ILE A 15 7.33 15.74 -22.51
N MET A 16 7.18 14.53 -21.97
CA MET A 16 6.38 14.30 -20.78
C MET A 16 6.86 15.30 -19.74
N PRO A 17 5.96 16.12 -19.14
CA PRO A 17 6.37 17.00 -18.07
C PRO A 17 7.01 16.12 -17.00
N ASP A 18 8.15 16.60 -16.52
CA ASP A 18 8.95 16.03 -15.46
C ASP A 18 8.01 15.37 -14.45
N ARG A 19 8.07 14.05 -14.41
CA ARG A 19 7.18 13.24 -13.58
C ARG A 19 7.63 13.59 -12.18
N GLN A 20 6.95 14.59 -11.60
CA GLN A 20 7.16 15.06 -10.26
C GLN A 20 7.26 13.80 -9.43
N GLU A 21 8.49 13.45 -9.04
CA GLU A 21 8.74 12.36 -8.13
C GLU A 21 7.76 12.62 -7.03
N HIS A 22 6.77 11.73 -6.88
CA HIS A 22 5.91 11.76 -5.73
C HIS A 22 6.91 11.78 -4.59
N SER A 23 7.04 12.93 -3.94
CA SER A 23 7.39 12.98 -2.55
C SER A 23 6.30 12.13 -1.93
N GLU A 24 6.58 10.82 -1.87
CA GLU A 24 6.12 9.97 -0.81
C GLU A 24 6.57 10.75 0.42
N ASP A 25 5.70 11.67 0.87
CA ASP A 25 5.62 12.02 2.25
C ASP A 25 5.50 10.65 2.90
N SER A 26 6.65 10.17 3.34
CA SER A 26 6.80 9.11 4.30
C SER A 26 6.13 9.68 5.55
N ASP A 27 4.80 9.72 5.51
CA ASP A 27 3.94 9.89 6.66
C ASP A 27 4.29 8.70 7.51
N GLU A 28 5.28 8.90 8.38
CA GLU A 28 5.73 7.96 9.36
C GLU A 28 4.47 7.47 10.06
N ILE A 29 4.10 6.20 9.82
CA ILE A 29 2.84 5.66 10.30
C ILE A 29 2.89 5.73 11.83
N THR A 30 2.27 6.76 12.39
CA THR A 30 2.28 7.00 13.82
C THR A 30 1.33 6.01 14.50
N LEU A 31 1.54 5.76 15.79
CA LEU A 31 0.64 4.91 16.57
C LEU A 31 -0.81 5.43 16.58
N GLU A 32 -1.02 6.73 16.33
CA GLU A 32 -2.34 7.37 16.21
C GLU A 32 -3.15 6.84 15.02
N TYR A 33 -2.47 6.37 13.95
CA TYR A 33 -3.12 5.77 12.79
C TYR A 33 -4.01 4.58 13.18
N PHE A 34 -3.55 3.76 14.13
CA PHE A 34 -4.21 2.54 14.57
C PHE A 34 -5.38 2.77 15.53
N ASP A 35 -5.53 3.97 16.09
CA ASP A 35 -6.62 4.27 17.05
C ASP A 35 -8.01 4.16 16.41
N ARG A 36 -8.11 4.37 15.09
CA ARG A 36 -9.36 4.17 14.34
C ARG A 36 -9.85 2.72 14.38
N TRP A 37 -8.95 1.75 14.54
CA TRP A 37 -9.28 0.32 14.55
C TRP A 37 -9.65 -0.21 15.94
N ARG A 38 -9.36 0.53 17.00
CA ARG A 38 -9.71 0.14 18.38
C ARG A 38 -11.20 0.25 18.68
N LYS A 39 -11.98 1.04 17.93
CA LYS A 39 -13.41 1.24 18.20
C LYS A 39 -14.20 -0.02 17.82
N PRO A 40 -14.77 -0.78 18.78
CA PRO A 40 -15.55 -1.96 18.47
C PRO A 40 -16.93 -1.53 17.97
N CYS A 41 -17.05 -1.20 16.69
CA CYS A 41 -18.34 -1.15 16.02
C CYS A 41 -18.92 -2.57 16.02
N GLY A 42 -20.14 -2.74 16.51
CA GLY A 42 -20.78 -4.03 16.80
C GLY A 42 -20.58 -5.05 15.68
N LYS A 43 -19.64 -5.98 15.89
CA LYS A 43 -19.23 -6.99 14.91
C LYS A 43 -20.32 -8.07 14.80
N THR A 44 -21.27 -7.92 13.89
CA THR A 44 -22.31 -8.94 13.62
C THR A 44 -21.82 -10.04 12.67
N GLU A 45 -20.85 -9.73 11.79
CA GLU A 45 -20.29 -10.67 10.81
C GLU A 45 -18.86 -11.10 11.16
N ARG A 46 -18.49 -12.33 10.80
CA ARG A 46 -17.19 -12.94 11.15
C ARG A 46 -16.50 -13.49 9.91
N ILE A 47 -15.20 -13.22 9.80
CA ILE A 47 -14.32 -13.80 8.78
C ILE A 47 -13.45 -14.87 9.45
N TYR A 48 -13.46 -16.09 8.93
CA TYR A 48 -12.60 -17.19 9.39
C TYR A 48 -11.53 -17.49 8.34
N ILE A 49 -10.26 -17.47 8.74
CA ILE A 49 -9.12 -17.67 7.85
C ILE A 49 -8.22 -18.75 8.43
N ARG A 50 -7.78 -19.68 7.58
CA ARG A 50 -6.76 -20.67 7.94
C ARG A 50 -5.38 -20.13 7.56
N VAL A 51 -4.44 -20.19 8.49
CA VAL A 51 -3.06 -19.75 8.31
C VAL A 51 -2.11 -20.79 8.89
N THR A 52 -0.86 -20.81 8.42
CA THR A 52 0.18 -21.64 9.04
C THR A 52 0.55 -21.10 10.42
N PRO A 53 1.14 -21.93 11.31
CA PRO A 53 1.63 -21.47 12.60
C PRO A 53 2.65 -20.33 12.49
N GLU A 54 3.56 -20.36 11.51
CA GLU A 54 4.55 -19.28 11.35
C GLU A 54 3.89 -17.95 11.00
N ILE A 55 2.91 -17.97 10.07
CA ILE A 55 2.15 -16.77 9.69
C ILE A 55 1.40 -16.23 10.90
N LYS A 56 0.73 -17.11 11.67
CA LYS A 56 0.01 -16.70 12.88
C LYS A 56 0.94 -16.04 13.90
N ALA A 57 2.12 -16.60 14.12
CA ALA A 57 3.10 -16.04 15.05
C ALA A 57 3.57 -14.65 14.60
N LYS A 58 3.90 -14.50 13.31
CA LYS A 58 4.33 -13.22 12.74
C LYS A 58 3.26 -12.13 12.87
N LEU A 59 2.01 -12.44 12.52
CA LEU A 59 0.89 -11.51 12.65
C LEU A 59 0.62 -11.14 14.11
N LEU A 60 0.74 -12.09 15.04
CA LEU A 60 0.55 -11.83 16.48
C LEU A 60 1.65 -10.94 17.06
N THR A 61 2.90 -11.12 16.64
CA THR A 61 4.00 -10.24 17.04
C THR A 61 3.73 -8.83 16.52
N ALA A 62 3.44 -8.68 15.22
CA ALA A 62 3.15 -7.37 14.62
C ALA A 62 1.96 -6.67 15.29
N SER A 63 0.87 -7.38 15.60
CA SER A 63 -0.28 -6.78 16.28
C SER A 63 0.05 -6.25 17.68
N LYS A 64 0.99 -6.89 18.39
CA LYS A 64 1.44 -6.45 19.72
C LYS A 64 2.29 -5.20 19.65
N GLU A 65 3.20 -5.10 18.68
CA GLU A 65 4.06 -3.92 18.48
C GLU A 65 3.22 -2.63 18.30
N VAL A 66 2.08 -2.73 17.60
CA VAL A 66 1.16 -1.60 17.38
C VAL A 66 0.03 -1.52 18.41
N ASN A 67 0.08 -2.32 19.47
CA ASN A 67 -0.92 -2.38 20.54
C ASN A 67 -2.38 -2.48 20.04
N LEU A 68 -2.62 -3.46 19.15
CA LEU A 68 -3.92 -3.82 18.61
C LEU A 68 -4.25 -5.29 18.90
N SER A 69 -5.55 -5.62 18.91
CA SER A 69 -5.97 -7.01 18.86
C SER A 69 -5.59 -7.62 17.51
N LEU A 70 -5.32 -8.93 17.47
CA LEU A 70 -5.04 -9.62 16.21
C LEU A 70 -6.18 -9.44 15.19
N SER A 71 -7.43 -9.39 15.65
CA SER A 71 -8.58 -9.13 14.78
C SER A 71 -8.54 -7.74 14.18
N ASP A 72 -8.30 -6.71 14.98
CA ASP A 72 -8.34 -5.33 14.50
C ASP A 72 -7.15 -5.05 13.59
N PHE A 73 -5.97 -5.62 13.91
CA PHE A 73 -4.79 -5.57 13.06
C PHE A 73 -5.03 -6.21 11.68
N VAL A 74 -5.52 -7.46 11.63
CA VAL A 74 -5.75 -8.15 10.36
C VAL A 74 -6.86 -7.49 9.56
N THR A 75 -7.97 -7.11 10.20
CA THR A 75 -9.08 -6.45 9.51
C THR A 75 -8.66 -5.09 8.96
N GLY A 76 -7.91 -4.30 9.72
CA GLY A 76 -7.42 -2.99 9.29
C GLY A 76 -6.44 -3.08 8.12
N ALA A 77 -5.43 -3.95 8.22
CA ALA A 77 -4.47 -4.18 7.14
C ALA A 77 -5.15 -4.69 5.85
N THR A 78 -6.16 -5.56 5.99
CA THR A 78 -6.93 -6.06 4.84
C THR A 78 -7.78 -4.95 4.22
N LEU A 79 -8.34 -4.05 5.03
CA LEU A 79 -9.11 -2.90 4.56
C LEU A 79 -8.24 -1.91 3.80
N GLU A 80 -7.01 -1.64 4.26
CA GLU A 80 -6.05 -0.84 3.50
C GLU A 80 -5.72 -1.44 2.14
N ALA A 81 -5.40 -2.74 2.10
CA ALA A 81 -5.13 -3.43 0.84
C ALA A 81 -6.34 -3.39 -0.10
N ALA A 82 -7.56 -3.55 0.43
CA ALA A 82 -8.78 -3.43 -0.36
C ALA A 82 -8.97 -2.01 -0.91
N ASN A 83 -8.76 -0.97 -0.08
CA ASN A 83 -8.83 0.43 -0.50
C ASN A 83 -7.80 0.76 -1.57
N PHE A 84 -6.57 0.23 -1.45
CA PHE A 84 -5.55 0.41 -2.47
C PHE A 84 -6.02 -0.14 -3.82
N VAL A 85 -6.59 -1.36 -3.85
CA VAL A 85 -7.14 -1.98 -5.07
C VAL A 85 -8.34 -1.20 -5.62
N PHE A 86 -9.23 -0.69 -4.77
CA PHE A 86 -10.40 0.06 -5.23
C PHE A 86 -10.07 1.47 -5.71
N ASN A 87 -9.06 2.11 -5.11
CA ASN A 87 -8.64 3.47 -5.46
C ASN A 87 -7.54 3.50 -6.53
N SER A 88 -6.98 2.36 -6.94
CA SER A 88 -6.00 2.27 -8.03
C SER A 88 -6.61 2.45 -9.43
N ASP A 89 -7.93 2.57 -9.55
CA ASP A 89 -8.64 2.96 -10.77
C ASP A 89 -9.26 4.37 -10.60
N ASN A 90 -8.44 5.42 -10.76
CA ASN A 90 -8.84 6.77 -11.19
C ASN A 90 -7.62 7.60 -11.62
#